data_AF-A0A1H0ZNF0-F1
#
_entry.id   AF-A0A1H0ZNF0-F1
#
_cell.length_a   1.000
_cell.length_b   1.000
_cell.length_c   1.000
_cell.angle_alpha   90.00
_cell.angle_beta   90.00
_cell.angle_gamma   90.00
#
_symmetry.space_group_name_H-M   'P 1'
#
loop_
_entity.id
_entity.type
_entity.pdbx_description
1 polymer ?
#
loop_
_entity_poly.entity_id
_entity_poly.type
_entity_poly.pdbx_seq_one_letter_code
_entity_poly.pdbx_strand_id
1 'polypeptide(L)'
;MKLFLKGFIRGAIPFIFMLVMSVWELIQGSSSDARTFLINGLIIMFLGIASVIYEINRWNFSKQIIVHYITMLLTVFPILLLSGYYPLSSFDDVLNVFLLFNKVGLMLFFATFIIAKVRREFRKRN
;
A
#
# COMPACT_ATOMS: atom_id res chain seq x y z
N MET A 1 -11.90 -11.99 14.29
CA MET A 1 -12.79 -11.20 13.41
C MET A 1 -12.56 -9.69 13.47
N LYS A 2 -12.53 -9.04 14.63
CA LYS A 2 -12.44 -7.56 14.73
C LYS A 2 -11.25 -6.93 13.96
N LEU A 3 -10.05 -7.51 14.06
CA LEU A 3 -8.87 -6.97 13.36
C LEU A 3 -8.99 -7.09 11.84
N PHE A 4 -9.38 -8.26 11.33
CA PHE A 4 -9.55 -8.47 9.88
C PHE A 4 -10.58 -7.49 9.30
N LEU A 5 -11.75 -7.35 9.94
CA LEU A 5 -12.77 -6.40 9.50
C LEU A 5 -12.26 -4.95 9.52
N LYS A 6 -11.46 -4.58 10.53
CA LYS A 6 -10.85 -3.25 10.61
C LYS A 6 -9.88 -2.99 9.45
N GLY A 7 -9.04 -3.97 9.10
CA GLY A 7 -8.15 -3.88 7.95
C GLY A 7 -8.90 -3.79 6.64
N PHE A 8 -9.92 -4.64 6.50
CA PHE A 8 -10.78 -4.63 5.34
C PHE A 8 -11.45 -3.28 5.14
N ILE A 9 -12.04 -2.67 6.18
CA ILE A 9 -12.65 -1.34 6.11
C ILE A 9 -11.61 -0.27 5.72
N ARG A 10 -10.40 -0.31 6.30
CA ARG A 10 -9.31 0.64 5.98
C ARG A 10 -8.85 0.56 4.53
N GLY A 11 -8.89 -0.62 3.92
CA GLY A 11 -8.57 -0.80 2.50
C GLY A 11 -9.76 -0.50 1.59
N ALA A 12 -10.95 -0.97 1.95
CA ALA A 12 -12.14 -0.92 1.12
C ALA A 12 -12.66 0.51 0.92
N ILE A 13 -12.69 1.35 1.96
CA ILE A 13 -13.17 2.74 1.84
C ILE A 13 -12.39 3.52 0.76
N PRO A 14 -11.05 3.65 0.86
CA PRO A 14 -10.31 4.39 -0.16
C PRO A 14 -10.27 3.66 -1.51
N PHE A 15 -10.36 2.32 -1.53
CA PHE A 15 -10.48 1.57 -2.77
C PHE A 15 -11.77 1.90 -3.52
N ILE A 16 -12.91 1.93 -2.83
CA ILE A 16 -14.20 2.30 -3.43
C ILE A 16 -14.13 3.71 -4.01
N PHE A 17 -13.50 4.66 -3.31
CA PHE A 17 -13.29 6.00 -3.83
C PHE A 17 -12.47 5.99 -5.15
N MET A 18 -11.34 5.28 -5.17
CA MET A 18 -10.53 5.13 -6.38
C MET A 18 -11.27 4.40 -7.51
N LEU A 19 -12.13 3.44 -7.17
CA LEU A 19 -12.95 2.72 -8.15
C LEU A 19 -14.02 3.63 -8.77
N VAL A 20 -14.66 4.48 -7.97
CA VAL A 20 -15.59 5.51 -8.48
C VAL A 20 -14.86 6.45 -9.44
N MET A 21 -13.66 6.91 -9.09
CA MET A 21 -12.85 7.76 -9.98
C MET A 21 -12.47 7.01 -11.26
N SER A 22 -12.08 5.74 -11.17
CA SER A 22 -11.77 4.92 -12.33
C SER A 22 -12.95 4.80 -13.31
N VAL A 23 -14.15 4.55 -12.79
CA VAL A 23 -15.38 4.49 -13.60
C VAL A 23 -15.72 5.86 -14.20
N TRP A 24 -15.54 6.93 -13.43
CA TRP A 24 -15.74 8.30 -13.91
C TRP A 24 -14.83 8.64 -15.11
N GLU A 25 -13.55 8.28 -15.04
CA GLU A 25 -12.60 8.46 -16.14
C GLU A 25 -12.95 7.61 -17.37
N LEU A 26 -13.46 6.39 -17.19
CA LEU A 26 -13.96 5.57 -18.31
C LEU A 26 -15.12 6.26 -19.03
N ILE A 27 -16.05 6.86 -18.29
CA ILE A 27 -17.20 7.59 -18.86
C ILE A 27 -16.73 8.82 -19.65
N GLN A 28 -15.68 9.49 -19.17
CA GLN A 28 -15.05 10.63 -19.87
C GLN A 28 -14.21 10.20 -21.09
N GLY A 29 -14.00 8.90 -21.32
CA GLY A 29 -13.22 8.37 -22.42
C GLY A 29 -11.72 8.22 -22.15
N SER A 30 -11.23 8.55 -20.94
CA SER A 30 -9.82 8.39 -20.57
C SER A 30 -9.55 6.99 -19.99
N SER A 31 -9.27 6.03 -20.88
CA SER A 31 -8.94 4.65 -20.48
C SER A 31 -7.61 4.53 -19.70
N SER A 32 -6.66 5.43 -19.96
CA SER A 32 -5.37 5.48 -19.25
C SER A 32 -5.53 5.92 -17.80
N ASP A 33 -6.31 6.97 -17.55
CA ASP A 33 -6.52 7.50 -16.20
C ASP A 33 -7.39 6.56 -15.39
N ALA A 34 -8.42 5.99 -16.02
CA ALA A 34 -9.22 4.94 -15.42
C ALA A 34 -8.39 3.75 -14.90
N ARG A 35 -7.45 3.27 -15.74
CA ARG A 35 -6.54 2.19 -15.36
C ARG A 35 -5.62 2.59 -14.22
N THR A 36 -5.14 3.83 -14.23
CA THR A 36 -4.28 4.39 -13.17
C THR A 36 -5.01 4.42 -11.83
N PHE A 37 -6.25 4.92 -11.79
CA PHE A 37 -7.08 4.91 -10.59
C PHE A 37 -7.37 3.50 -10.07
N LEU A 38 -7.66 2.55 -10.96
CA LEU A 38 -7.93 1.17 -10.57
C LEU A 38 -6.70 0.49 -9.93
N ILE A 39 -5.54 0.60 -10.58
CA ILE A 39 -4.27 0.01 -10.07
C ILE A 39 -3.91 0.65 -8.72
N ASN A 40 -3.96 1.98 -8.63
CA ASN A 40 -3.64 2.68 -7.39
C ASN A 40 -4.64 2.34 -6.28
N GLY A 41 -5.92 2.17 -6.62
CA GLY A 41 -6.95 1.67 -5.72
C GLY A 41 -6.59 0.30 -5.15
N LEU A 42 -6.18 -0.65 -5.98
CA LEU A 42 -5.77 -1.99 -5.52
C LEU A 42 -4.57 -1.93 -4.58
N ILE A 43 -3.56 -1.11 -4.90
CA ILE A 43 -2.39 -0.90 -4.03
C ILE A 43 -2.82 -0.37 -2.66
N ILE A 44 -3.67 0.66 -2.64
CA ILE A 44 -4.17 1.26 -1.39
C ILE A 44 -5.04 0.26 -0.60
N MET A 45 -5.82 -0.59 -1.28
CA MET A 45 -6.62 -1.64 -0.64
C MET A 45 -5.72 -2.59 0.16
N PHE A 46 -4.65 -3.11 -0.47
CA PHE A 46 -3.72 -4.02 0.21
C PHE A 46 -2.93 -3.32 1.31
N LEU A 47 -2.57 -2.06 1.13
CA LEU A 47 -1.92 -1.25 2.16
C LEU A 47 -2.83 -1.10 3.41
N GLY A 48 -4.12 -0.82 3.18
CA GLY A 48 -5.13 -0.73 4.24
C GLY A 48 -5.38 -2.05 4.96
N ILE A 49 -5.51 -3.15 4.22
CA ILE A 49 -5.70 -4.50 4.78
C ILE A 49 -4.48 -4.90 5.61
N ALA A 50 -3.27 -4.75 5.07
CA ALA A 50 -2.05 -5.15 5.74
C ALA A 50 -1.70 -4.29 6.96
N SER A 51 -2.33 -3.13 7.13
CA SER A 51 -2.15 -2.27 8.32
C SER A 51 -2.47 -3.00 9.64
N VAL A 52 -3.32 -4.03 9.60
CA VAL A 52 -3.70 -4.81 10.79
C VAL A 52 -2.56 -5.63 11.36
N ILE A 53 -1.51 -5.89 10.56
CA ILE A 53 -0.34 -6.66 10.99
C ILE A 53 0.33 -5.97 12.19
N TYR A 54 0.37 -4.63 12.19
CA TYR A 54 0.93 -3.84 13.28
C TYR A 54 0.04 -3.79 14.55
N GLU A 55 -1.20 -4.27 14.48
CA GLU A 55 -2.10 -4.34 15.64
C GLU A 55 -2.09 -5.70 16.34
N ILE A 56 -1.29 -6.65 15.84
CA ILE A 56 -1.14 -7.98 16.43
C ILE A 56 -0.17 -7.88 17.63
N ASN A 57 -0.70 -7.53 18.80
CA ASN A 57 0.08 -7.31 20.04
C ASN A 57 0.94 -8.50 20.49
N ARG A 58 0.54 -9.73 20.11
CA ARG A 58 1.30 -10.96 20.42
C ARG A 58 2.57 -11.12 19.60
N TRP A 59 2.77 -10.34 18.56
CA TRP A 59 3.96 -10.39 17.72
C TRP A 59 4.93 -9.28 18.13
N ASN A 60 6.20 -9.62 18.23
CA ASN A 60 7.23 -8.61 18.37
C ASN A 60 7.31 -7.76 17.08
N PHE A 61 7.88 -6.57 17.21
CA PHE A 61 7.92 -5.59 16.12
C PHE A 61 8.64 -6.13 14.88
N SER A 62 9.74 -6.88 15.06
CA SER A 62 10.47 -7.50 13.95
C SER A 62 9.60 -8.47 13.16
N LYS A 63 8.81 -9.32 13.83
CA LYS A 63 7.88 -10.24 13.17
C LYS A 63 6.79 -9.49 12.41
N GLN A 64 6.26 -8.38 12.96
CA GLN A 64 5.28 -7.55 12.27
C GLN A 64 5.84 -6.96 10.97
N ILE A 65 7.08 -6.44 11.00
CA ILE A 65 7.75 -5.89 9.82
C ILE A 65 7.96 -6.97 8.76
N ILE A 66 8.52 -8.12 9.14
CA ILE A 66 8.80 -9.22 8.20
C ILE A 66 7.51 -9.68 7.52
N VAL A 67 6.45 -9.91 8.29
CA VAL A 67 5.17 -10.36 7.73
C VAL A 67 4.53 -9.26 6.87
N HIS A 68 4.62 -7.99 7.26
CA HIS A 68 4.13 -6.88 6.44
C HIS A 68 4.89 -6.79 5.11
N TYR A 69 6.22 -6.86 5.15
CA TYR A 69 7.07 -6.82 3.95
C TYR A 69 6.75 -7.99 3.00
N ILE A 70 6.69 -9.22 3.51
CA ILE A 70 6.32 -10.40 2.71
C ILE A 70 4.92 -10.22 2.11
N THR A 71 3.97 -9.69 2.89
CA THR A 71 2.62 -9.41 2.40
C THR A 71 2.64 -8.41 1.24
N MET A 72 3.40 -7.32 1.36
CA MET A 72 3.55 -6.33 0.27
C MET A 72 4.23 -6.93 -0.96
N LEU A 73 5.24 -7.79 -0.75
CA LEU A 73 5.95 -8.48 -1.83
C LEU A 73 5.06 -9.47 -2.59
N LEU A 74 4.08 -10.08 -1.93
CA LEU A 74 3.14 -11.01 -2.57
C LEU A 74 1.89 -10.34 -3.16
N THR A 75 1.62 -9.08 -2.80
CA THR A 75 0.39 -8.38 -3.20
C THR A 75 0.70 -7.16 -4.07
N VAL A 76 1.31 -6.13 -3.49
CA VAL A 76 1.60 -4.85 -4.16
C VAL A 76 2.67 -4.99 -5.23
N PHE A 77 3.72 -5.76 -4.98
CA PHE A 77 4.81 -5.90 -5.96
C PHE A 77 4.36 -6.54 -7.29
N PRO A 78 3.62 -7.67 -7.31
CA PRO A 78 3.04 -8.19 -8.55
C PRO A 78 2.11 -7.20 -9.24
N ILE A 79 1.31 -6.44 -8.48
CA ILE A 79 0.45 -5.38 -9.05
C ILE A 79 1.28 -4.30 -9.73
N LEU A 80 2.42 -3.90 -9.15
CA LEU A 80 3.34 -2.94 -9.76
C LEU A 80 3.95 -3.48 -11.06
N LEU A 81 4.30 -4.76 -11.13
CA LEU A 81 4.79 -5.36 -12.38
C LEU A 81 3.66 -5.38 -13.44
N LEU A 82 2.46 -5.81 -13.07
CA LEU A 82 1.31 -5.88 -13.98
C LEU A 82 0.69 -4.50 -14.27
N SER A 83 1.16 -3.44 -13.60
CA SER A 83 0.62 -2.09 -13.70
C SER A 83 0.88 -1.44 -15.05
N GLY A 84 1.80 -1.94 -15.87
CA GLY A 84 2.23 -1.29 -17.12
C GLY A 84 2.83 0.11 -16.94
N TYR A 85 3.17 0.53 -15.71
CA TYR A 85 3.84 1.80 -15.44
C TYR A 85 5.34 1.74 -15.77
N TYR A 86 5.92 0.54 -15.73
CA TYR A 86 7.34 0.32 -15.93
C TYR A 86 7.54 -0.56 -17.17
N PRO A 87 8.60 -0.32 -17.96
CA PRO A 87 9.04 -1.30 -18.95
C PRO A 87 9.40 -2.60 -18.21
N LEU A 88 9.13 -3.75 -18.82
CA LEU A 88 9.47 -5.08 -18.28
C LEU A 88 10.12 -5.95 -19.36
N SER A 89 10.93 -5.30 -20.20
CA SER A 89 11.57 -5.92 -21.37
C SER A 89 12.79 -6.76 -21.01
N SER A 90 13.36 -6.55 -19.82
CA SER A 90 14.58 -7.19 -19.36
C SER A 90 14.53 -7.53 -17.86
N PHE A 91 15.46 -8.36 -17.40
CA PHE A 91 15.65 -8.63 -15.97
C PHE A 91 16.04 -7.36 -15.20
N ASP A 92 16.85 -6.49 -15.81
CA ASP A 92 17.28 -5.23 -15.19
C ASP A 92 16.09 -4.31 -14.91
N ASP A 93 15.09 -4.30 -15.79
CA ASP A 93 13.86 -3.55 -15.57
C ASP A 93 13.12 -4.03 -14.31
N VAL A 94 12.97 -5.35 -14.15
CA VAL A 94 12.32 -5.97 -12.98
C VAL A 94 13.12 -5.66 -11.70
N LEU A 95 14.45 -5.74 -11.77
CA LEU A 95 15.33 -5.41 -10.66
C LEU A 95 15.17 -3.93 -10.25
N ASN A 96 15.09 -3.02 -11.22
CA ASN A 96 14.87 -1.60 -10.96
C ASN A 96 13.52 -1.34 -10.27
N VAL A 97 12.45 -2.00 -10.71
CA VAL A 97 11.14 -1.92 -10.05
C VAL A 97 11.20 -2.47 -8.63
N PHE A 98 11.92 -3.57 -8.41
CA PHE A 98 12.14 -4.13 -7.07
C PHE A 98 12.91 -3.17 -6.16
N LEU A 99 13.98 -2.54 -6.65
CA LEU A 99 14.74 -1.54 -5.88
C LEU A 99 13.88 -0.32 -5.55
N LEU A 100 13.08 0.16 -6.50
CA LEU A 100 12.15 1.28 -6.29
C LEU A 100 11.08 0.92 -5.25
N PHE A 101 10.50 -0.28 -5.34
CA PHE A 101 9.54 -0.79 -4.37
C PHE A 101 10.12 -0.79 -2.95
N ASN A 102 11.36 -1.28 -2.77
CA ASN A 102 12.04 -1.28 -1.48
C ASN A 102 12.35 0.14 -0.98
N LYS A 103 12.79 1.03 -1.87
CA LYS A 103 13.07 2.44 -1.54
C LYS A 103 11.82 3.15 -1.04
N VAL A 104 10.69 2.99 -1.73
CA VAL A 104 9.40 3.58 -1.32
C VAL A 104 8.92 2.95 -0.02
N GLY A 105 9.01 1.62 0.13
CA GLY A 105 8.67 0.93 1.37
C GLY A 105 9.44 1.46 2.58
N LEU A 106 10.75 1.69 2.42
CA LEU A 106 11.59 2.29 3.45
C LEU A 106 11.18 3.73 3.76
N MET A 107 10.88 4.54 2.74
CA MET A 107 10.41 5.91 2.90
C MET A 107 9.08 5.96 3.69
N LEU A 108 8.11 5.10 3.36
CA LEU A 108 6.84 5.00 4.07
C LEU A 108 7.02 4.53 5.52
N PHE A 109 7.95 3.61 5.76
CA PHE A 109 8.29 3.16 7.10
C PHE A 109 8.86 4.30 7.96
N PHE A 110 9.81 5.07 7.41
CA PHE A 110 10.36 6.24 8.13
C PHE A 110 9.31 7.33 8.35
N ALA A 111 8.49 7.63 7.34
CA ALA A 111 7.42 8.62 7.47
C ALA A 111 6.45 8.25 8.60
N THR A 112 5.99 6.99 8.63
CA THR A 112 5.08 6.51 9.69
C THR A 112 5.75 6.48 11.07
N PHE A 113 7.04 6.14 11.15
CA PHE A 113 7.82 6.23 12.38
C PHE A 113 7.89 7.67 12.92
N ILE A 114 8.19 8.65 12.06
CA ILE A 114 8.25 10.07 12.43
C ILE A 114 6.88 10.54 12.90
N ILE A 115 5.81 10.25 12.16
CA ILE A 115 4.43 10.61 12.54
C ILE A 115 4.08 10.02 13.91
N ALA A 116 4.42 8.74 14.15
CA ALA A 116 4.17 8.09 15.43
C ALA A 116 4.96 8.73 16.58
N LYS A 117 6.23 9.10 16.34
CA LYS A 117 7.08 9.80 17.31
C LYS A 117 6.49 11.17 17.66
N VAL A 118 6.17 11.98 16.65
CA VAL A 118 5.59 13.33 16.82
C VAL A 118 4.27 13.25 17.60
N ARG A 119 3.37 12.34 17.23
CA ARG A 119 2.10 12.13 17.92
C ARG A 119 2.27 11.78 19.40
N ARG A 120 3.28 10.96 19.74
CA ARG A 120 3.58 10.60 21.14
C ARG A 120 4.06 11.80 21.94
N GLU A 121 4.88 12.65 21.36
CA GLU A 121 5.38 13.86 22.03
C GLU A 121 4.28 14.90 22.25
N PHE A 122 3.39 15.13 21.28
CA PHE A 122 2.21 15.99 21.48
C PHE A 122 1.30 15.47 22.59
N ARG A 123 1.09 14.15 22.67
CA ARG A 123 0.24 13.54 23.71
C ARG A 123 0.82 13.65 25.12
N LYS A 124 2.14 13.80 25.28
CA LYS A 124 2.78 14.02 26.60
C LYS A 124 2.67 15.46 27.09
N ARG A 125 2.40 16.42 26.19
CA ARG A 125 2.34 17.86 26.49
C ARG A 125 0.93 18.35 26.87
N ASN A 126 -0.11 17.58 26.54
CA ASN A 126 -1.49 17.80 26.97
C ASN A 126 -1.84 16.87 28.12
#